data_AF-A0A535KRW2-F1
#
_entry.id   AF-A0A535KRW2-F1
#
_cell.length_a   1.000
_cell.length_b   1.000
_cell.length_c   1.000
_cell.angle_alpha   90.00
_cell.angle_beta   90.00
_cell.angle_gamma   90.00
#
_symmetry.space_group_name_H-M   'P 1'
#
loop_
_entity.id
_entity.type
_entity.pdbx_description
1 polymer ?
#
loop_
_entity_poly.entity_id
_entity_poly.type
_entity_poly.pdbx_seq_one_letter_code
_entity_poly.pdbx_strand_id
1 'polypeptide(L)'
;VLKPRGIVKPRPVQDRPEPHNFAQGLGGVSLAVASVYLIPLTFLGLALALLVAVLAFVNVAFGYCLGCQIFYQLERRGLLRA
;
A
#
# COMPACT_ATOMS: atom_id res chain seq x y z
N VAL A 1 -11.25 -21.53 4.11
CA VAL A 1 -11.89 -22.86 4.24
C VAL A 1 -13.35 -22.91 3.74
N LEU A 2 -14.11 -21.80 3.66
CA LEU A 2 -15.52 -21.80 3.19
C LEU A 2 -15.74 -21.70 1.67
N LYS A 3 -14.73 -21.23 0.91
CA LYS A 3 -14.79 -20.99 -0.54
C LYS A 3 -14.93 -22.25 -1.43
N PRO A 4 -14.37 -23.44 -1.10
CA PRO A 4 -14.42 -24.59 -2.01
C PRO A 4 -15.76 -25.34 -2.02
N ARG A 5 -16.59 -25.18 -0.98
CA ARG A 5 -17.85 -25.94 -0.85
C ARG A 5 -19.04 -25.31 -1.59
N GLY A 6 -18.86 -24.17 -2.28
CA GLY A 6 -19.95 -23.50 -3.01
C GLY A 6 -21.06 -22.91 -2.13
N ILE A 7 -20.94 -23.01 -0.80
CA ILE A 7 -21.94 -22.54 0.18
C ILE A 7 -22.02 -21.01 0.21
N VAL A 8 -20.92 -20.33 -0.12
CA VAL A 8 -20.84 -18.87 -0.08
C VAL A 8 -20.47 -18.36 -1.47
N LYS A 9 -21.40 -17.66 -2.13
CA LYS A 9 -21.07 -16.90 -3.35
C LYS A 9 -20.19 -15.72 -2.93
N PRO A 10 -18.97 -15.56 -3.48
CA PRO A 10 -18.21 -14.34 -3.26
C PRO A 10 -19.04 -13.18 -3.79
N ARG A 11 -19.38 -12.24 -2.91
CA ARG A 11 -19.93 -10.93 -3.28
C ARG A 11 -18.77 -9.94 -3.16
N PRO A 12 -17.87 -9.87 -4.16
CA PRO A 12 -16.84 -8.84 -4.17
C PRO A 12 -17.56 -7.49 -4.22
N VAL A 13 -17.56 -6.80 -3.09
CA VAL A 13 -17.94 -5.39 -3.03
C VAL A 13 -16.72 -4.62 -3.49
N GLN A 14 -16.92 -3.71 -4.42
CA GLN A 14 -15.83 -2.87 -4.92
C GLN A 14 -15.35 -1.98 -3.78
N ASP A 15 -14.08 -2.11 -3.41
CA ASP A 15 -13.49 -1.24 -2.40
C ASP A 15 -13.52 0.22 -2.88
N ARG A 16 -13.62 1.14 -1.92
CA ARG A 16 -13.59 2.57 -2.23
C ARG A 16 -12.22 2.96 -2.82
N PRO A 17 -12.18 3.92 -3.77
CA PRO A 17 -10.92 4.34 -4.38
C PRO A 17 -10.03 5.15 -3.44
N GLU A 18 -10.57 5.79 -2.39
CA GLU A 18 -9.81 6.66 -1.48
C GLU A 18 -8.58 5.98 -0.85
N PRO A 19 -8.70 4.79 -0.20
CA PRO A 19 -7.55 4.11 0.41
C PRO A 19 -6.49 3.68 -0.61
N HIS A 20 -6.90 3.36 -1.84
CA HIS A 20 -5.96 2.99 -2.90
C HIS A 20 -5.13 4.19 -3.35
N ASN A 21 -5.78 5.34 -3.57
CA ASN A 21 -5.12 6.58 -3.94
C ASN A 21 -4.14 7.05 -2.85
N PHE A 22 -4.49 6.86 -1.58
CA PHE A 22 -3.58 7.13 -0.45
C PHE A 22 -2.32 6.25 -0.52
N ALA A 23 -2.47 4.94 -0.72
CA ALA A 23 -1.35 4.02 -0.83
C ALA A 23 -0.44 4.36 -2.03
N GLN A 24 -1.04 4.69 -3.17
CA GLN A 24 -0.33 5.06 -4.39
C GLN A 24 0.42 6.39 -4.22
N GLY A 25 -0.20 7.38 -3.56
CA GLY A 25 0.42 8.65 -3.20
C GLY A 25 1.63 8.47 -2.26
N LEU A 26 1.50 7.65 -1.22
CA LEU A 26 2.59 7.37 -0.28
C LEU A 26 3.80 6.73 -0.97
N GLY A 27 3.56 5.75 -1.85
CA GLY A 27 4.59 5.10 -2.65
C GLY A 27 5.26 6.09 -3.63
N GLY A 28 4.46 6.91 -4.31
CA GLY A 28 4.95 7.93 -5.24
C GLY A 28 5.83 8.98 -4.55
N VAL A 29 5.40 9.51 -3.41
CA VAL A 29 6.19 10.46 -2.62
C VAL A 29 7.50 9.83 -2.14
N SER A 30 7.45 8.58 -1.67
CA SER A 30 8.65 7.87 -1.19
C SER A 30 9.67 7.66 -2.32
N LEU A 31 9.21 7.34 -3.54
CA LEU A 31 10.09 7.22 -4.71
C LEU A 31 10.62 8.58 -5.20
N ALA A 32 9.81 9.64 -5.13
CA ALA A 32 10.27 10.99 -5.46
C ALA A 32 11.39 11.43 -4.50
N VAL A 33 11.20 11.20 -3.19
CA VAL A 33 12.23 11.45 -2.17
C VAL A 33 13.47 10.62 -2.44
N ALA A 34 13.33 9.31 -2.69
CA ALA A 34 14.45 8.44 -3.05
C ALA A 34 15.25 8.98 -4.25
N SER A 35 14.56 9.48 -5.26
CA SER A 35 15.16 10.04 -6.48
C SER A 35 15.98 11.30 -6.19
N VAL A 36 15.50 12.18 -5.31
CA VAL A 36 16.25 13.38 -4.90
C VAL A 36 17.49 13.00 -4.11
N TYR A 37 17.39 12.03 -3.19
CA TYR A 37 18.50 11.61 -2.34
C TYR A 37 19.53 10.74 -3.06
N LEU A 38 19.27 10.28 -4.28
CA LEU A 38 20.23 9.48 -5.04
C LEU A 38 21.56 10.21 -5.30
N ILE A 39 21.51 11.54 -5.44
CA ILE A 39 22.66 12.40 -5.75
C ILE A 39 23.51 12.70 -4.50
N PRO A 40 22.95 13.25 -3.40
CA PRO A 40 23.75 13.57 -2.21
C PRO A 40 24.01 12.35 -1.31
N LEU A 41 23.08 11.40 -1.20
CA LEU A 41 23.14 10.25 -0.29
C LEU A 41 22.63 8.98 -1.00
N THR A 42 23.41 8.47 -1.96
CA THR A 42 23.01 7.33 -2.81
C THR A 42 22.53 6.11 -2.02
N PHE A 43 23.20 5.77 -0.92
CA PHE A 43 22.78 4.66 -0.04
C PHE A 43 21.38 4.86 0.55
N LEU A 44 21.04 6.10 0.93
CA LEU A 44 19.72 6.41 1.49
C LEU A 44 18.64 6.34 0.42
N GLY A 45 18.92 6.90 -0.77
CA GLY A 45 18.02 6.82 -1.93
C GLY A 45 17.74 5.37 -2.34
N LEU A 46 18.79 4.54 -2.43
CA LEU A 46 18.65 3.11 -2.73
C LEU A 46 17.89 2.34 -1.65
N ALA A 47 18.15 2.61 -0.37
CA ALA A 47 17.43 1.97 0.73
C ALA A 47 15.93 2.28 0.68
N LEU A 48 15.55 3.53 0.43
CA LEU A 48 14.16 3.94 0.25
C LEU A 48 13.52 3.27 -0.98
N ALA A 49 14.22 3.25 -2.11
CA ALA A 49 13.72 2.61 -3.32
C ALA A 49 13.50 1.10 -3.13
N LEU A 50 14.46 0.40 -2.50
CA LEU A 50 14.34 -1.02 -2.18
C LEU A 50 13.19 -1.30 -1.21
N LEU A 51 13.01 -0.44 -0.20
CA LEU A 51 11.87 -0.56 0.71
C LEU A 51 10.55 -0.50 -0.05
N VAL A 52 10.37 0.50 -0.92
CA VAL A 52 9.16 0.63 -1.75
C VAL A 52 9.00 -0.59 -2.68
N ALA A 53 10.08 -1.09 -3.27
CA ALA A 53 10.05 -2.28 -4.11
C ALA A 53 9.59 -3.53 -3.34
N VAL A 54 10.06 -3.73 -2.10
CA VAL A 54 9.62 -4.82 -1.23
C VAL A 54 8.13 -4.69 -0.88
N LEU A 55 7.68 -3.48 -0.53
CA LEU A 55 6.26 -3.21 -0.26
C LEU A 55 5.37 -3.52 -1.47
N ALA A 56 5.81 -3.11 -2.67
CA ALA A 56 5.11 -3.41 -3.92
C ALA A 56 5.09 -4.92 -4.21
N PHE A 57 6.20 -5.60 -3.97
CA PHE A 57 6.29 -7.06 -4.11
C PHE A 57 5.32 -7.78 -3.16
N VAL A 58 5.23 -7.35 -1.90
CA VAL A 58 4.28 -7.93 -0.93
C VAL A 58 2.84 -7.76 -1.40
N ASN A 59 2.50 -6.60 -1.97
CA ASN A 59 1.16 -6.36 -2.51
C ASN A 59 0.83 -7.30 -3.68
N VAL A 60 1.77 -7.55 -4.58
CA VAL A 60 1.57 -8.45 -5.73
C VAL A 60 1.58 -9.92 -5.32
N ALA A 61 2.52 -10.33 -4.47
CA ALA A 61 2.72 -11.73 -4.09
C ALA A 61 1.62 -12.24 -3.14
N PHE A 62 1.17 -11.40 -2.19
CA PHE A 62 0.21 -11.79 -1.17
C PHE A 62 -1.17 -11.15 -1.34
N GLY A 63 -1.34 -10.23 -2.29
CA GLY A 63 -2.58 -9.45 -2.41
C GLY A 63 -2.81 -8.53 -1.20
N TYR A 64 -1.75 -8.17 -0.48
CA TYR A 64 -1.82 -7.45 0.79
C TYR A 64 -1.32 -6.01 0.64
N CYS A 65 -2.25 -5.06 0.72
CA CYS A 65 -1.91 -3.64 0.67
C CYS A 65 -1.74 -3.05 2.08
N LEU A 66 -0.48 -2.94 2.53
CA LEU A 66 -0.15 -2.33 3.82
C LEU A 66 -0.64 -0.87 3.91
N GLY A 67 -0.57 -0.12 2.81
CA GLY A 67 -1.04 1.27 2.74
C GLY A 67 -2.53 1.41 3.04
N CYS A 68 -3.37 0.53 2.47
CA CYS A 68 -4.80 0.51 2.78
C CYS A 68 -5.05 0.15 4.27
N GLN A 69 -4.30 -0.80 4.84
CA GLN A 69 -4.48 -1.15 6.25
C GLN A 69 -4.11 0.01 7.18
N ILE A 70 -3.03 0.75 6.87
CA ILE A 70 -2.67 1.98 7.60
C ILE A 70 -3.79 3.01 7.48
N PHE A 71 -4.33 3.24 6.28
CA PHE A 71 -5.43 4.16 6.06
C PHE A 71 -6.65 3.82 6.93
N TYR A 72 -7.12 2.57 6.90
CA TYR A 72 -8.25 2.13 7.73
C TYR A 72 -7.96 2.25 9.23
N GLN A 73 -6.73 1.99 9.66
CA GLN A 73 -6.33 2.16 11.06
C GLN A 73 -6.34 3.64 11.49
N LEU A 74 -5.94 4.55 10.60
CA LEU A 74 -6.00 6.00 10.84
C LEU A 74 -7.44 6.51 10.83
N GLU A 75 -8.26 6.06 9.88
CA GLU A 75 -9.69 6.36 9.79
C GLU A 75 -10.42 5.88 11.05
N ARG A 76 -10.14 4.64 11.50
CA ARG A 76 -10.71 4.08 12.73
C ARG A 76 -10.31 4.84 13.99
N ARG A 77 -9.14 5.49 13.98
CA ARG A 77 -8.69 6.40 15.06
C ARG A 77 -9.24 7.82 14.93
N GLY A 78 -9.99 8.12 13.86
CA GLY A 78 -10.57 9.44 13.60
C GLY A 78 -9.57 10.49 13.12
N LEU A 79 -8.35 10.09 12.73
CA LEU A 79 -7.31 11.00 12.26
C LEU A 79 -7.46 11.35 10.78
N LEU A 80 -8.15 10.51 10.02
CA LEU A 80 -8.50 10.73 8.62
C LEU A 80 -10.00 10.49 8.46
N ARG A 81 -10.65 11.30 7.62
CA ARG A 81 -12.01 11.05 7.13
C ARG A 81 -11.94 11.07 5.61
N ALA A 82 -12.21 9.93 4.98
CA ALA A 82 -12.60 9.88 3.57
C ALA A 82 -14.09 10.19 3.46
#